data_AF-A0AAE3LTZ3-F1
#
_entry.id   AF-A0AAE3LTZ3-F1
#
_cell.length_a   1.000
_cell.length_b   1.000
_cell.length_c   1.000
_cell.angle_alpha   90.00
_cell.angle_beta   90.00
_cell.angle_gamma   90.00
#
_symmetry.space_group_name_H-M   'P 1'
#
loop_
_entity.id
_entity.type
_entity.pdbx_description
1 polymer ?
#
loop_
_entity_poly.entity_id
_entity_poly.type
_entity_poly.pdbx_seq_one_letter_code
_entity_poly.pdbx_strand_id
1 'polypeptide(L)'
;MRARNENEELLLQAVKTQYAILKLLDSTLLDTYRFEKGLPENQQNSEVINLSYNVRSIIAKKPKLKEIYKKIEAEYGISLSDN
;
A
#
# COMPACT_ATOMS: atom_id res chain seq x y z
N MET A 1 19.18 -20.18 -19.81
CA MET A 1 18.85 -19.99 -18.38
C MET A 1 18.95 -18.53 -17.88
N ARG A 2 19.70 -17.61 -18.51
CA ARG A 2 19.82 -16.20 -18.05
C ARG A 2 18.54 -15.34 -18.13
N ALA A 3 17.79 -15.41 -19.23
CA ALA A 3 16.60 -14.57 -19.44
C ALA A 3 15.46 -14.79 -18.42
N ARG A 4 15.43 -15.95 -17.75
CA ARG A 4 14.43 -16.25 -16.73
C ARG A 4 14.67 -15.47 -15.44
N ASN A 5 15.94 -15.29 -15.05
CA ASN A 5 16.33 -14.51 -13.88
C ASN A 5 16.07 -13.01 -14.07
N GLU A 6 16.38 -12.45 -15.25
CA GLU A 6 16.15 -11.02 -15.52
C GLU A 6 14.66 -10.65 -15.47
N ASN A 7 13.78 -11.52 -16.01
CA ASN A 7 12.34 -11.32 -15.93
C ASN A 7 11.82 -11.43 -14.48
N GLU A 8 12.36 -12.37 -13.70
CA GLU A 8 12.01 -12.52 -12.27
C GLU A 8 12.47 -11.30 -11.45
N GLU A 9 13.65 -10.75 -11.72
CA GLU A 9 14.13 -9.51 -11.09
C GLU A 9 13.25 -8.30 -11.44
N LEU A 10 12.86 -8.14 -12.71
CA LEU A 10 11.96 -7.07 -13.14
C LEU A 10 10.57 -7.20 -12.49
N LEU A 11 10.03 -8.41 -12.40
CA LEU A 11 8.78 -8.68 -11.71
C LEU A 11 8.88 -8.34 -10.22
N LEU A 12 9.98 -8.70 -9.58
CA LEU A 12 10.23 -8.39 -8.18
C LEU A 12 10.31 -6.87 -7.95
N GLN A 13 11.01 -6.15 -8.83
CA GLN A 13 11.10 -4.69 -8.77
C GLN A 13 9.74 -4.03 -8.97
N ALA A 14 8.92 -4.54 -9.91
CA ALA A 14 7.55 -4.06 -10.12
C ALA A 14 6.68 -4.27 -8.88
N VAL A 15 6.77 -5.44 -8.24
CA VAL A 15 6.03 -5.75 -7.01
C VAL A 15 6.47 -4.84 -5.85
N LYS A 16 7.78 -4.64 -5.66
CA LYS A 16 8.33 -3.69 -4.67
C LYS A 16 7.79 -2.27 -4.90
N THR A 17 7.78 -1.82 -6.15
CA THR A 17 7.28 -0.50 -6.52
C THR A 17 5.79 -0.35 -6.24
N GLN A 18 4.98 -1.35 -6.62
CA GLN A 18 3.54 -1.36 -6.34
C GLN A 18 3.26 -1.33 -4.83
N TYR A 19 4.03 -2.09 -4.04
CA TYR A 19 3.91 -2.07 -2.59
C TYR A 19 4.22 -0.69 -2.00
N ALA A 20 5.31 -0.07 -2.43
CA ALA A 20 5.70 1.27 -1.99
C ALA A 20 4.61 2.31 -2.34
N ILE A 21 4.04 2.25 -3.54
CA ILE A 21 2.93 3.12 -3.97
C ILE A 21 1.70 2.91 -3.06
N LEU A 22 1.33 1.66 -2.78
CA LEU A 22 0.19 1.37 -1.91
C LEU A 22 0.42 1.89 -0.48
N LYS A 23 1.64 1.79 0.05
CA LYS A 23 2.00 2.33 1.36
C LYS A 23 1.89 3.85 1.39
N LEU A 24 2.40 4.53 0.35
CA LEU A 24 2.31 5.98 0.21
C LEU A 24 0.85 6.45 0.08
N LEU A 25 0.02 5.71 -0.66
CA LEU A 25 -1.41 6.00 -0.78
C LEU A 25 -2.12 5.84 0.57
N ASP A 26 -1.88 4.76 1.32
CA ASP A 26 -2.48 4.57 2.65
C ASP A 26 -2.08 5.67 3.64
N SER A 27 -0.79 6.07 3.65
CA SER A 27 -0.34 7.17 4.51
C SER A 27 -0.98 8.50 4.11
N THR A 28 -1.03 8.80 2.81
CA THR A 28 -1.66 10.04 2.31
C THR A 28 -3.13 10.10 2.69
N LEU A 29 -3.88 9.01 2.51
CA LEU A 29 -5.29 8.94 2.89
C LEU A 29 -5.50 9.06 4.40
N LEU A 30 -4.56 8.54 5.21
CA LEU A 30 -4.61 8.68 6.67
C LEU A 30 -4.43 10.15 7.06
N ASP A 31 -3.47 10.83 6.44
CA ASP A 31 -3.20 12.25 6.69
C ASP A 31 -4.37 13.13 6.22
N THR A 32 -4.95 12.84 5.06
CA THR A 32 -6.18 13.50 4.59
C THR A 32 -7.33 13.31 5.58
N TYR A 33 -7.57 12.08 6.03
CA TYR A 33 -8.60 11.80 7.03
C TYR A 33 -8.36 12.58 8.33
N ARG A 34 -7.12 12.59 8.83
CA ARG A 34 -6.74 13.29 10.07
C ARG A 34 -6.87 14.80 9.93
N PHE A 35 -6.46 15.35 8.79
CA PHE A 35 -6.59 16.77 8.50
C PHE A 35 -8.07 17.18 8.52
N GLU A 36 -8.92 16.50 7.74
CA GLU A 36 -10.35 16.80 7.68
C GLU A 36 -11.03 16.64 9.05
N LYS A 37 -10.70 15.57 9.80
CA LYS A 37 -11.24 15.38 11.16
C LYS A 37 -10.70 16.36 12.20
N GLY A 38 -9.59 17.02 11.91
CA GLY A 38 -9.03 18.08 12.76
C GLY A 38 -9.71 19.43 12.58
N LEU A 39 -10.48 19.63 11.50
CA LEU A 39 -11.22 20.87 11.26
C LEU A 39 -12.48 20.96 12.12
N PRO A 40 -12.98 22.19 12.41
CA PRO A 40 -14.31 22.39 13.00
C PRO A 40 -15.39 21.67 12.18
N GLU A 41 -16.42 21.12 12.84
CA GLU A 41 -17.44 20.26 12.19
C GLU A 41 -18.09 20.88 10.96
N ASN A 42 -18.35 22.19 11.00
CA ASN A 42 -18.96 22.93 9.89
C ASN A 42 -18.01 23.17 8.69
N GLN A 43 -16.73 22.86 8.84
CA GLN A 43 -15.70 22.96 7.80
C GLN A 43 -15.23 21.58 7.31
N GLN A 44 -15.68 20.48 7.94
CA GLN A 44 -15.28 19.14 7.55
C GLN A 44 -15.94 18.74 6.23
N ASN A 45 -15.13 18.19 5.31
CA ASN A 45 -15.67 17.54 4.12
C ASN A 45 -15.98 16.06 4.43
N SER A 46 -17.24 15.79 4.76
CA SER A 46 -17.72 14.43 5.07
C SER A 46 -17.51 13.43 3.93
N GLU A 47 -17.55 13.87 2.67
CA GLU A 47 -17.30 13.01 1.51
C GLU A 47 -15.83 12.58 1.46
N VAL A 48 -14.90 13.52 1.66
CA VAL A 48 -13.45 13.23 1.69
C VAL A 48 -13.08 12.31 2.85
N ILE A 49 -13.68 12.53 4.04
CA ILE A 49 -13.50 11.66 5.21
C ILE A 49 -13.92 10.23 4.89
N ASN A 50 -15.13 10.07 4.34
CA ASN A 50 -15.70 8.76 4.03
C ASN A 50 -14.91 8.04 2.93
N LEU A 51 -14.55 8.75 1.86
CA LEU A 51 -13.72 8.20 0.78
C LEU A 51 -12.35 7.76 1.31
N SER A 52 -11.68 8.61 2.09
CA SER A 52 -10.37 8.30 2.66
C SER A 52 -10.43 7.06 3.55
N TYR A 53 -11.45 6.97 4.42
CA TYR A 53 -11.64 5.80 5.28
C TYR A 53 -11.92 4.51 4.49
N ASN A 54 -12.81 4.57 3.49
CA ASN A 54 -13.20 3.41 2.70
C ASN A 54 -12.04 2.86 1.88
N VAL A 55 -11.26 3.72 1.21
CA VAL A 55 -10.11 3.31 0.41
C VAL A 55 -9.03 2.69 1.30
N ARG A 56 -8.76 3.25 2.48
CA ARG A 56 -7.84 2.65 3.46
C ARG A 56 -8.30 1.29 3.94
N SER A 57 -9.61 1.11 4.18
CA SER A 57 -10.17 -0.21 4.50
C SER A 57 -9.93 -1.20 3.36
N ILE A 58 -10.05 -0.80 2.09
CA ILE A 58 -9.75 -1.66 0.94
C ILE A 58 -8.26 -2.04 0.92
N ILE A 59 -7.36 -1.09 1.13
CA ILE A 59 -5.90 -1.35 1.17
C ILE A 59 -5.56 -2.30 2.33
N ALA A 60 -6.09 -2.04 3.53
CA ALA A 60 -5.84 -2.86 4.71
C ALA A 60 -6.44 -4.28 4.62
N LYS A 61 -7.61 -4.43 3.97
CA LYS A 61 -8.34 -5.69 3.78
C LYS A 61 -7.83 -6.50 2.58
N LYS A 62 -6.59 -6.34 2.13
CA LYS A 62 -5.97 -7.32 1.21
C LYS A 62 -5.07 -8.31 1.96
N PRO A 63 -5.62 -9.25 2.78
CA PRO A 63 -4.84 -10.28 3.44
C PRO A 63 -4.13 -11.18 2.42
N LYS A 64 -4.77 -11.44 1.27
CA LYS A 64 -4.16 -12.18 0.16
C LYS A 64 -2.88 -11.51 -0.35
N LEU A 65 -2.83 -10.17 -0.36
CA LEU A 65 -1.64 -9.44 -0.82
C LEU A 65 -0.51 -9.54 0.22
N LYS A 66 -0.84 -9.43 1.52
CA LYS A 66 0.12 -9.68 2.61
C LYS A 66 0.68 -11.10 2.58
N GLU A 67 -0.14 -12.11 2.31
CA GLU A 67 0.30 -13.50 2.18
C GLU A 67 1.18 -13.72 0.94
N ILE A 68 0.84 -13.11 -0.19
CA ILE A 68 1.67 -13.14 -1.40
C ILE A 68 3.02 -12.49 -1.12
N TYR A 69 3.05 -11.33 -0.46
CA TYR A 69 4.29 -10.67 -0.06
C TYR A 69 5.14 -11.54 0.86
N LYS A 70 4.56 -12.14 1.89
CA LYS A 70 5.29 -13.08 2.78
C LYS A 70 5.87 -14.27 2.02
N LYS A 71 5.15 -14.82 1.03
CA LYS A 71 5.65 -15.92 0.19
C LYS A 71 6.82 -15.46 -0.67
N ILE A 72 6.73 -14.28 -1.28
CA ILE A 72 7.81 -13.70 -2.08
C ILE A 72 9.04 -13.41 -1.21
N GLU A 73 8.87 -12.84 -0.02
CA GLU A 73 9.96 -12.62 0.95
C GLU A 73 10.66 -13.94 1.33
N ALA A 74 9.90 -15.00 1.57
CA ALA A 74 10.43 -16.32 1.93
C ALA A 74 11.13 -17.03 0.75
N GLU A 75 10.58 -16.95 -0.46
CA GLU A 75 11.10 -17.64 -1.65
C GLU A 75 12.36 -16.97 -2.20
N TYR A 76 12.44 -15.64 -2.13
CA TYR A 76 13.54 -14.86 -2.69
C TYR A 76 14.51 -14.30 -1.64
N GLY A 77 14.26 -14.52 -0.34
CA GLY A 77 15.14 -14.05 0.75
C GLY A 77 15.23 -12.53 0.84
N ILE A 78 14.15 -11.82 0.50
CA ILE A 78 14.10 -10.35 0.50
C ILE A 78 13.23 -9.82 1.62
N SER A 79 13.49 -8.59 2.08
CA SER A 79 12.57 -7.81 2.90
C SER A 79 11.82 -6.82 2.00
N LEU A 80 10.49 -6.90 1.98
CA LEU A 80 9.64 -5.84 1.42
C LEU A 80 9.33 -4.76 2.47
N SER A 81 9.77 -4.96 3.71
CA SER A 81 9.47 -4.12 4.87
C SER A 81 10.40 -2.92 5.05
N ASP A 82 11.42 -2.75 4.19
CA ASP A 82 12.46 -1.74 4.38
C ASP A 82 12.04 -0.39 3.77
N ASN A 83 11.50 0.48 4.65
CA ASN A 83 11.40 1.96 4.63
C ASN A 83 10.09 2.41 5.27
#